data_AF-A0A348NYY3-F1
#
_entry.id   AF-A0A348NYY3-F1
#
_cell.length_a   1.000
_cell.length_b   1.000
_cell.length_c   1.000
_cell.angle_alpha   90.00
_cell.angle_beta   90.00
_cell.angle_gamma   90.00
#
_symmetry.space_group_name_H-M   'P 1'
#
loop_
_entity.id
_entity.type
_entity.pdbx_description
1 polymer ?
#
loop_
_entity_poly.entity_id
_entity_poly.type
_entity_poly.pdbx_seq_one_letter_code
_entity_poly.pdbx_strand_id
1 'polypeptide(L)'
;MRIYIFTLLMNLKEVIMNKKSVSAAKILITAMITVLVFTGCSNKESDFDKSFLNNRERKESYVVGTDLAMMIKSAGNYQEQFSKDIFFKGFTDKFEGLELQIGIEEIRKVMNSAADSVVLNMDTVKVGIYNTIRDKQSYIFGAFHADMIAHSIETFNFKAFKKGFNDEFENIPRLLSDEEIRSVKEFSRKWVDKIMSSGDPALPAEEKEKIYREYLAENAKREIVKTLPSGLQYAVIKEGSGDKVPNDSTTVKVDYRALFIDGREFDSSFKKGQPAEFMLKYVIAGWREGIQLMSVGSKYKFFVPAELAYGKEGLQDVPPNATLIFEVELLDIAKNQ
;
A
#
# COMPACT_ATOMS: atom_id res chain seq x y z
N MET A 1 11.80 -33.30 20.85
CA MET A 1 11.78 -33.52 19.39
C MET A 1 12.71 -34.66 18.94
N ARG A 2 14.02 -34.64 19.25
CA ARG A 2 14.97 -35.71 18.85
C ARG A 2 14.65 -37.12 19.38
N ILE A 3 14.14 -37.24 20.61
CA ILE A 3 13.80 -38.54 21.23
C ILE A 3 12.61 -39.20 20.53
N TYR A 4 11.58 -38.42 20.18
CA TYR A 4 10.38 -38.93 19.49
C TYR A 4 10.68 -39.45 18.08
N ILE A 5 11.56 -38.79 17.34
CA ILE A 5 11.98 -39.21 16.00
C ILE A 5 12.77 -40.53 16.07
N PHE A 6 13.60 -40.71 17.11
CA PHE A 6 14.40 -41.92 17.28
C PHE A 6 13.54 -43.15 17.62
N THR A 7 12.55 -42.99 18.49
CA THR A 7 11.58 -44.06 18.83
C THR A 7 10.73 -44.44 17.61
N LEU A 8 10.35 -43.47 16.77
CA LEU A 8 9.57 -43.70 15.56
C LEU A 8 10.36 -44.48 14.50
N LEU A 9 11.65 -44.18 14.33
CA LEU A 9 12.54 -44.87 13.39
C LEU A 9 12.84 -46.32 13.81
N MET A 10 12.94 -46.58 15.11
CA MET A 10 13.11 -47.94 15.66
C MET A 10 11.89 -48.81 15.38
N ASN A 11 10.68 -48.29 15.62
CA ASN A 11 9.42 -48.99 15.35
C ASN A 11 9.21 -49.26 13.84
N LEU A 12 9.67 -48.36 12.97
CA LEU A 12 9.59 -48.56 11.52
C LEU A 12 10.48 -49.73 11.06
N LYS A 13 11.65 -49.88 11.67
CA LYS A 13 12.61 -50.94 11.35
C LYS A 13 12.06 -52.32 11.74
N GLU A 14 11.40 -52.44 12.89
CA GLU A 14 10.73 -53.69 13.31
C GLU A 14 9.56 -54.08 12.38
N VAL A 15 8.75 -53.10 11.94
CA VAL A 15 7.60 -53.36 11.05
C VAL A 15 8.05 -53.80 9.66
N ILE A 16 9.12 -53.20 9.12
CA ILE A 16 9.70 -53.58 7.81
C ILE A 16 10.32 -54.98 7.87
N MET A 17 10.94 -55.34 9.00
CA MET A 17 11.61 -56.63 9.18
C MET A 17 10.64 -57.82 9.33
N ASN A 18 9.39 -57.59 9.78
CA ASN A 18 8.50 -58.69 10.20
C ASN A 18 7.44 -59.14 9.18
N LYS A 19 7.46 -58.65 7.92
CA LYS A 19 6.62 -59.07 6.77
C LYS A 19 5.13 -59.36 7.07
N LYS A 20 4.53 -58.82 8.14
CA LYS A 20 3.13 -59.06 8.51
C LYS A 20 2.27 -57.85 8.16
N SER A 21 1.56 -58.03 7.05
CA SER A 21 0.51 -57.18 6.49
C SER A 21 0.97 -55.82 5.92
N VAL A 22 0.84 -55.71 4.61
CA VAL A 22 0.92 -54.46 3.84
C VAL A 22 -0.05 -53.39 4.38
N SER A 23 -1.09 -53.79 5.12
CA SER A 23 -2.06 -52.90 5.77
C SER A 23 -1.43 -52.05 6.88
N ALA A 24 -0.59 -52.64 7.75
CA ALA A 24 0.07 -51.91 8.83
C ALA A 24 1.09 -50.89 8.32
N ALA A 25 1.83 -51.23 7.25
CA ALA A 25 2.76 -50.30 6.59
C ALA A 25 2.02 -49.13 5.93
N LYS A 26 0.86 -49.37 5.30
CA LYS A 26 0.02 -48.30 4.73
C LYS A 26 -0.52 -47.35 5.81
N ILE A 27 -0.97 -47.86 6.96
CA ILE A 27 -1.47 -47.02 8.06
C ILE A 27 -0.35 -46.15 8.64
N LEU A 28 0.87 -46.69 8.81
CA LEU A 28 2.02 -45.91 9.27
C LEU A 28 2.50 -44.87 8.26
N ILE A 29 2.46 -45.16 6.95
CA ILE A 29 2.81 -44.20 5.90
C ILE A 29 1.77 -43.08 5.83
N THR A 30 0.48 -43.39 5.92
CA THR A 30 -0.59 -42.38 5.97
C THR A 30 -0.48 -41.50 7.21
N ALA A 31 -0.16 -42.07 8.37
CA ALA A 31 0.11 -41.33 9.61
C ALA A 31 1.39 -40.46 9.53
N MET A 32 2.46 -40.94 8.88
CA MET A 32 3.66 -40.13 8.63
C MET A 32 3.39 -38.97 7.68
N ILE A 33 2.58 -39.16 6.63
CA ILE A 33 2.19 -38.08 5.72
C ILE A 33 1.32 -37.06 6.46
N THR A 34 0.42 -37.47 7.34
CA THR A 34 -0.36 -36.52 8.16
C THR A 34 0.51 -35.75 9.15
N VAL A 35 1.51 -36.40 9.77
CA VAL A 35 2.45 -35.73 10.68
C VAL A 35 3.45 -34.83 9.94
N LEU A 36 3.91 -35.21 8.74
CA LEU A 36 4.77 -34.37 7.88
C LEU A 36 4.00 -33.17 7.30
N VAL A 37 2.72 -33.32 6.98
CA VAL A 37 1.86 -32.19 6.58
C VAL A 37 1.61 -31.23 7.77
N PHE A 38 1.56 -31.74 9.00
CA PHE A 38 1.43 -30.89 10.20
C PHE A 38 2.74 -30.30 10.74
N THR A 39 3.92 -30.81 10.34
CA THR A 39 5.22 -30.32 10.83
C THR A 39 6.12 -29.72 9.75
N GLY A 40 5.71 -29.77 8.48
CA GLY A 40 6.42 -29.20 7.33
C GLY A 40 5.95 -27.80 6.89
N CYS A 41 4.81 -27.31 7.39
CA CYS A 41 4.41 -25.92 7.22
C CYS A 41 4.75 -25.13 8.48
N SER A 42 6.04 -24.85 8.70
CA SER A 42 6.38 -23.65 9.46
C SER A 42 6.01 -22.47 8.56
N ASN A 43 4.75 -22.04 8.61
CA ASN A 43 4.36 -20.75 8.06
C ASN A 43 5.25 -19.71 8.71
N LYS A 44 6.16 -19.11 7.95
CA LYS A 44 6.94 -17.91 8.33
C LYS A 44 6.04 -16.68 8.64
N GLU A 45 4.73 -16.86 8.74
CA GLU A 45 3.75 -15.85 9.16
C GLU A 45 3.53 -15.80 10.68
N SER A 46 4.08 -16.75 11.46
CA SER A 46 3.97 -16.74 12.93
C SER A 46 4.83 -15.66 13.63
N ASP A 47 5.63 -14.90 12.88
CA ASP A 47 6.54 -13.87 13.43
C ASP A 47 5.89 -12.47 13.51
N PHE A 48 4.60 -12.34 13.18
CA PHE A 48 3.90 -11.06 13.21
C PHE A 48 3.04 -10.90 14.48
N ASP A 49 3.68 -10.43 15.55
CA ASP A 49 2.99 -9.99 16.77
C ASP A 49 2.78 -8.45 16.78
N LYS A 50 2.20 -7.92 17.85
CA LYS A 50 1.95 -6.47 17.99
C LYS A 50 3.23 -5.63 17.89
N SER A 51 4.40 -6.17 18.24
CA SER A 51 5.68 -5.47 18.13
C SER A 51 6.09 -5.21 16.69
N PHE A 52 5.56 -5.98 15.72
CA PHE A 52 5.74 -5.67 14.31
C PHE A 52 5.13 -4.31 13.93
N LEU A 53 4.01 -3.95 14.54
CA LEU A 53 3.32 -2.66 14.35
C LEU A 53 3.96 -1.54 15.19
N ASN A 54 5.29 -1.43 15.13
CA ASN A 54 6.09 -0.52 15.94
C ASN A 54 6.12 0.93 15.47
N ASN A 55 5.58 1.23 14.29
CA ASN A 55 5.55 2.58 13.75
C ASN A 55 4.19 2.91 13.12
N ARG A 56 3.99 4.20 12.85
CA ARG A 56 2.72 4.71 12.33
C ARG A 56 2.37 4.15 10.94
N GLU A 57 3.35 4.07 10.03
CA GLU A 57 3.19 3.49 8.69
C GLU A 57 2.57 2.08 8.75
N ARG A 58 3.14 1.20 9.58
CA ARG A 58 2.68 -0.18 9.70
C ARG A 58 1.31 -0.25 10.34
N LYS A 59 1.03 0.59 11.35
CA LYS A 59 -0.30 0.68 11.96
C LYS A 59 -1.36 1.16 10.95
N GLU A 60 -1.08 2.22 10.19
CA GLU A 60 -1.97 2.73 9.15
C GLU A 60 -2.21 1.68 8.06
N SER A 61 -1.15 1.06 7.54
CA SER A 61 -1.24 0.01 6.52
C SER A 61 -2.04 -1.19 7.02
N TYR A 62 -1.80 -1.63 8.26
CA TYR A 62 -2.57 -2.69 8.91
C TYR A 62 -4.06 -2.35 9.04
N VAL A 63 -4.38 -1.11 9.43
CA VAL A 63 -5.76 -0.64 9.54
C VAL A 63 -6.45 -0.60 8.17
N VAL A 64 -5.77 -0.14 7.13
CA VAL A 64 -6.29 -0.15 5.75
C VAL A 64 -6.59 -1.58 5.29
N GLY A 65 -5.70 -2.53 5.58
CA GLY A 65 -5.93 -3.94 5.29
C GLY A 65 -7.15 -4.51 6.00
N THR A 66 -7.28 -4.20 7.30
CA THR A 66 -8.42 -4.59 8.15
C THR A 66 -9.73 -4.05 7.56
N ASP A 67 -9.79 -2.76 7.20
CA ASP A 67 -11.00 -2.13 6.66
C ASP A 67 -11.41 -2.72 5.31
N LEU A 68 -10.44 -2.98 4.42
CA LEU A 68 -10.74 -3.58 3.12
C LEU A 68 -11.28 -5.01 3.26
N ALA A 69 -10.68 -5.82 4.14
CA ALA A 69 -11.17 -7.17 4.41
C ALA A 69 -12.59 -7.15 4.98
N MET A 70 -12.89 -6.21 5.89
CA MET A 70 -14.24 -6.02 6.43
C MET A 70 -15.23 -5.62 5.34
N MET A 71 -14.86 -4.69 4.46
CA MET A 71 -15.68 -4.29 3.31
C MET A 71 -16.02 -5.49 2.42
N ILE A 72 -15.03 -6.31 2.06
CA ILE A 72 -15.23 -7.50 1.23
C ILE A 72 -16.15 -8.50 1.94
N LYS A 73 -15.94 -8.77 3.24
CA LYS A 73 -16.81 -9.66 4.02
C LYS A 73 -18.26 -9.16 4.07
N SER A 74 -18.47 -7.85 4.10
CA SER A 74 -19.80 -7.23 4.19
C SER A 74 -20.62 -7.32 2.89
N ALA A 75 -19.98 -7.57 1.74
CA ALA A 75 -20.64 -7.61 0.43
C ALA A 75 -21.55 -8.84 0.21
N GLY A 76 -21.56 -9.83 1.11
CA GLY A 76 -22.32 -11.07 0.98
C GLY A 76 -21.70 -12.05 -0.03
N ASN A 77 -21.83 -13.36 0.20
CA ASN A 77 -21.30 -14.44 -0.68
C ASN A 77 -19.81 -14.31 -1.08
N TYR A 78 -19.01 -13.55 -0.33
CA TYR A 78 -17.62 -13.24 -0.67
C TYR A 78 -16.76 -14.50 -0.80
N GLN A 79 -17.04 -15.56 -0.04
CA GLN A 79 -16.28 -16.81 -0.11
C GLN A 79 -16.39 -17.52 -1.46
N GLU A 80 -17.50 -17.33 -2.17
CA GLU A 80 -17.72 -17.90 -3.50
C GLU A 80 -17.22 -16.98 -4.62
N GLN A 81 -17.22 -15.67 -4.37
CA GLN A 81 -16.97 -14.64 -5.39
C GLN A 81 -15.57 -14.01 -5.31
N PHE A 82 -14.80 -14.29 -4.25
CA PHE A 82 -13.50 -13.69 -4.03
C PHE A 82 -12.43 -14.73 -3.72
N SER A 83 -11.31 -14.63 -4.44
CA SER A 83 -10.10 -15.42 -4.21
C SER A 83 -9.02 -14.53 -3.62
N LYS A 84 -8.78 -14.67 -2.32
CA LYS A 84 -7.79 -13.89 -1.55
C LYS A 84 -6.38 -13.98 -2.15
N ASP A 85 -5.93 -15.18 -2.50
CA ASP A 85 -4.59 -15.39 -3.02
C ASP A 85 -4.40 -14.73 -4.39
N ILE A 86 -5.42 -14.81 -5.23
CA ILE A 86 -5.41 -14.16 -6.55
C ILE A 86 -5.54 -12.65 -6.44
N PHE A 87 -6.30 -12.15 -5.46
CA PHE A 87 -6.32 -10.72 -5.11
C PHE A 87 -4.92 -10.23 -4.74
N PHE A 88 -4.23 -10.88 -3.82
CA PHE A 88 -2.88 -10.46 -3.44
C PHE A 88 -1.87 -10.63 -4.57
N LYS A 89 -2.09 -11.56 -5.49
CA LYS A 89 -1.28 -11.64 -6.72
C LYS A 89 -1.44 -10.38 -7.57
N GLY A 90 -2.67 -9.98 -7.89
CA GLY A 90 -2.92 -8.76 -8.67
C GLY A 90 -2.45 -7.50 -7.96
N PHE A 91 -2.62 -7.47 -6.63
CA PHE A 91 -2.09 -6.39 -5.81
C PHE A 91 -0.57 -6.30 -5.93
N THR A 92 0.14 -7.41 -5.74
CA THR A 92 1.61 -7.45 -5.76
C THR A 92 2.15 -7.11 -7.13
N ASP A 93 1.60 -7.70 -8.21
CA ASP A 93 2.05 -7.44 -9.58
C ASP A 93 1.97 -5.94 -9.89
N LYS A 94 0.85 -5.29 -9.55
CA LYS A 94 0.68 -3.85 -9.77
C LYS A 94 1.59 -3.01 -8.86
N PHE A 95 1.70 -3.40 -7.59
CA PHE A 95 2.52 -2.68 -6.61
C PHE A 95 4.02 -2.72 -6.95
N GLU A 96 4.49 -3.83 -7.53
CA GLU A 96 5.87 -4.01 -7.99
C GLU A 96 6.11 -3.45 -9.41
N GLY A 97 5.10 -2.82 -10.03
CA GLY A 97 5.21 -2.25 -11.37
C GLY A 97 5.34 -3.28 -12.48
N LEU A 98 4.93 -4.53 -12.23
CA LEU A 98 4.92 -5.60 -13.22
C LEU A 98 3.78 -5.39 -14.23
N GLU A 99 4.00 -5.85 -15.46
CA GLU A 99 2.94 -5.91 -16.45
C GLU A 99 1.82 -6.84 -15.96
N LEU A 100 0.57 -6.35 -16.02
CA LEU A 100 -0.58 -7.13 -15.57
C LEU A 100 -0.73 -8.38 -16.44
N GLN A 101 -0.97 -9.52 -15.79
CA GLN A 101 -1.11 -10.81 -16.46
C GLN A 101 -2.52 -10.99 -17.09
N ILE A 102 -3.23 -9.89 -17.31
CA ILE A 102 -4.54 -9.83 -17.94
C ILE A 102 -4.58 -8.61 -18.88
N GLY A 103 -4.94 -8.83 -20.14
CA GLY A 103 -4.96 -7.77 -21.15
C GLY A 103 -6.13 -6.79 -20.96
N ILE A 104 -5.96 -5.55 -21.42
CA ILE A 104 -6.94 -4.45 -21.27
C ILE A 104 -8.35 -4.80 -21.75
N GLU A 105 -8.47 -5.57 -22.83
CA GLU A 105 -9.77 -5.98 -23.37
C GLU A 105 -10.48 -6.96 -22.43
N GLU A 106 -9.73 -7.86 -21.81
CA GLU A 106 -10.25 -8.82 -20.85
C GLU A 106 -10.64 -8.13 -19.55
N ILE A 107 -9.85 -7.15 -19.09
CA ILE A 107 -10.22 -6.28 -17.95
C ILE A 107 -11.57 -5.61 -18.22
N ARG A 108 -11.74 -4.99 -19.40
CA ARG A 108 -13.00 -4.33 -19.77
C ARG A 108 -14.17 -5.30 -19.76
N LYS A 109 -14.01 -6.50 -20.33
CA LYS A 109 -15.06 -7.54 -20.33
C LYS A 109 -15.44 -7.97 -18.92
N VAL A 110 -14.45 -8.23 -18.06
CA VAL A 110 -14.69 -8.66 -16.69
C VAL A 110 -15.38 -7.57 -15.87
N MET A 111 -14.94 -6.31 -16.00
CA MET A 111 -15.57 -5.17 -15.33
C MET A 111 -17.00 -4.91 -15.81
N ASN A 112 -17.27 -5.04 -17.12
CA ASN A 112 -18.62 -4.89 -17.68
C ASN A 112 -19.54 -6.06 -17.27
N SER A 113 -19.02 -7.28 -17.15
CA SER A 113 -19.80 -8.44 -16.65
C SER A 113 -20.11 -8.37 -15.16
N ALA A 114 -19.39 -7.57 -14.37
CA ALA A 114 -19.71 -7.32 -12.98
C ALA A 114 -20.88 -6.32 -12.82
N ALA A 115 -21.17 -5.54 -13.87
CA ALA A 115 -22.31 -4.62 -13.92
C ALA A 115 -23.61 -5.30 -14.38
N ASP A 116 -23.53 -6.38 -15.17
CA ASP A 116 -24.67 -7.15 -15.65
C ASP A 116 -24.62 -8.59 -15.17
N SER A 117 -25.57 -8.99 -14.32
CA SER A 117 -25.81 -10.36 -13.86
C SER A 117 -26.32 -11.29 -14.98
N VAL A 118 -25.59 -11.42 -16.08
CA VAL A 118 -25.95 -12.29 -17.22
C VAL A 118 -24.77 -13.16 -17.66
N VAL A 119 -25.00 -14.47 -17.51
CA VAL A 119 -24.23 -15.63 -17.97
C VAL A 119 -23.73 -15.49 -19.40
N LEU A 120 -22.45 -15.83 -19.67
CA LEU A 120 -22.06 -16.39 -20.97
C LEU A 120 -20.99 -17.47 -20.90
N ASN A 121 -21.26 -18.51 -21.71
CA ASN A 121 -20.47 -19.71 -22.03
C ASN A 121 -19.02 -19.40 -22.40
N MET A 122 -18.10 -20.15 -21.79
CA MET A 122 -16.69 -20.19 -22.18
C MET A 122 -16.47 -21.33 -23.17
N ASP A 123 -16.52 -21.01 -24.46
CA ASP A 123 -15.78 -21.78 -25.45
C ASP A 123 -14.83 -20.82 -26.17
N THR A 124 -13.55 -21.22 -26.19
CA THR A 124 -12.42 -20.64 -26.95
C THR A 124 -11.68 -19.42 -26.37
N VAL A 125 -10.86 -19.64 -25.33
CA VAL A 125 -9.53 -18.99 -25.24
C VAL A 125 -8.51 -19.96 -24.63
N LYS A 126 -7.37 -20.14 -25.31
CA LYS A 126 -6.26 -21.00 -24.91
C LYS A 126 -5.52 -20.46 -23.66
N VAL A 127 -5.62 -21.24 -22.58
CA VAL A 127 -4.68 -21.53 -21.47
C VAL A 127 -3.68 -20.43 -21.05
N GLY A 128 -3.95 -19.85 -19.87
CA GLY A 128 -2.99 -19.08 -19.07
C GLY A 128 -3.54 -18.72 -17.67
N ILE A 129 -3.22 -19.55 -16.66
CA ILE A 129 -3.24 -19.37 -15.18
C ILE A 129 -4.54 -18.88 -14.48
N TYR A 130 -5.49 -18.21 -15.13
CA TYR A 130 -6.73 -17.67 -14.51
C TYR A 130 -7.98 -18.31 -15.11
N ASN A 131 -8.42 -19.42 -14.53
CA ASN A 131 -9.42 -20.29 -15.15
C ASN A 131 -10.89 -19.90 -14.85
N THR A 132 -11.15 -18.95 -13.94
CA THR A 132 -12.51 -18.55 -13.55
C THR A 132 -12.74 -17.04 -13.60
N ILE A 133 -13.98 -16.61 -13.85
CA ILE A 133 -14.39 -15.19 -13.77
C ILE A 133 -14.04 -14.63 -12.38
N ARG A 134 -14.29 -15.42 -11.32
CA ARG A 134 -13.93 -15.12 -9.93
C ARG A 134 -12.46 -14.75 -9.77
N ASP A 135 -11.55 -15.56 -10.32
CA ASP A 135 -10.12 -15.32 -10.19
C ASP A 135 -9.70 -14.06 -10.98
N LYS A 136 -10.23 -13.86 -12.19
CA LYS A 136 -9.98 -12.64 -12.98
C LYS A 136 -10.47 -11.38 -12.25
N GLN A 137 -11.68 -11.42 -11.69
CA GLN A 137 -12.24 -10.33 -10.89
C GLN A 137 -11.37 -10.05 -9.66
N SER A 138 -10.98 -11.09 -8.93
CA SER A 138 -10.12 -10.95 -7.74
C SER A 138 -8.77 -10.32 -8.10
N TYR A 139 -8.15 -10.75 -9.21
CA TYR A 139 -6.88 -10.22 -9.68
C TYR A 139 -6.98 -8.73 -10.06
N ILE A 140 -7.98 -8.37 -10.87
CA ILE A 140 -8.24 -6.97 -11.27
C ILE A 140 -8.52 -6.10 -10.03
N PHE A 141 -9.33 -6.60 -9.11
CA PHE A 141 -9.67 -5.91 -7.88
C PHE A 141 -8.42 -5.65 -7.02
N GLY A 142 -7.52 -6.63 -6.92
CA GLY A 142 -6.22 -6.50 -6.28
C GLY A 142 -5.34 -5.43 -6.92
N ALA A 143 -5.19 -5.48 -8.24
CA ALA A 143 -4.41 -4.49 -8.98
C ALA A 143 -4.98 -3.07 -8.82
N PHE A 144 -6.29 -2.91 -8.92
CA PHE A 144 -6.95 -1.61 -8.72
C PHE A 144 -6.76 -1.08 -7.30
N HIS A 145 -6.86 -1.93 -6.27
CA HIS A 145 -6.64 -1.51 -4.89
C HIS A 145 -5.17 -1.22 -4.59
N ALA A 146 -4.23 -1.93 -5.20
CA ALA A 146 -2.81 -1.59 -5.10
C ALA A 146 -2.55 -0.20 -5.66
N ASP A 147 -3.15 0.12 -6.81
CA ASP A 147 -3.13 1.46 -7.37
C ASP A 147 -3.77 2.44 -6.36
N MET A 148 -5.05 2.31 -6.03
CA MET A 148 -5.76 3.22 -5.11
C MET A 148 -5.05 3.42 -3.75
N ILE A 149 -4.47 2.37 -3.16
CA ILE A 149 -3.78 2.46 -1.86
C ILE A 149 -2.40 3.08 -1.99
N ALA A 150 -1.62 2.70 -3.01
CA ALA A 150 -0.40 3.43 -3.36
C ALA A 150 -0.70 4.91 -3.68
N HIS A 151 -1.96 5.21 -4.02
CA HIS A 151 -2.47 6.54 -4.30
C HIS A 151 -3.01 7.32 -3.09
N SER A 152 -3.30 6.67 -1.95
CA SER A 152 -4.10 7.29 -0.86
C SER A 152 -3.44 7.31 0.52
N ILE A 153 -2.36 6.55 0.75
CA ILE A 153 -1.66 6.58 2.04
C ILE A 153 -0.20 6.98 1.91
N GLU A 154 0.26 7.77 2.89
CA GLU A 154 1.56 8.45 2.85
C GLU A 154 2.76 7.50 2.82
N THR A 155 2.62 6.38 3.52
CA THR A 155 3.62 5.31 3.66
C THR A 155 2.84 4.00 3.67
N PHE A 156 3.16 3.07 2.78
CA PHE A 156 2.48 1.78 2.68
C PHE A 156 3.45 0.64 2.95
N ASN A 157 3.19 -0.07 4.05
CA ASN A 157 3.86 -1.30 4.38
C ASN A 157 3.01 -2.49 3.94
N PHE A 158 3.34 -3.07 2.79
CA PHE A 158 2.59 -4.19 2.22
C PHE A 158 2.46 -5.38 3.17
N LYS A 159 3.50 -5.69 3.97
CA LYS A 159 3.45 -6.76 4.96
C LYS A 159 2.42 -6.49 6.05
N ALA A 160 2.39 -5.26 6.58
CA ALA A 160 1.41 -4.86 7.58
C ALA A 160 -0.02 -4.82 7.02
N PHE A 161 -0.20 -4.31 5.80
CA PHE A 161 -1.47 -4.35 5.09
C PHE A 161 -1.99 -5.77 4.91
N LYS A 162 -1.16 -6.66 4.36
CA LYS A 162 -1.52 -8.06 4.15
C LYS A 162 -1.83 -8.76 5.48
N LYS A 163 -1.09 -8.45 6.55
CA LYS A 163 -1.38 -8.97 7.90
C LYS A 163 -2.73 -8.50 8.42
N GLY A 164 -3.02 -7.20 8.37
CA GLY A 164 -4.31 -6.66 8.84
C GLY A 164 -5.49 -7.16 8.02
N PHE A 165 -5.31 -7.29 6.69
CA PHE A 165 -6.28 -7.92 5.82
C PHE A 165 -6.53 -9.37 6.21
N ASN A 166 -5.49 -10.20 6.32
CA ASN A 166 -5.63 -11.61 6.66
C ASN A 166 -6.27 -11.79 8.04
N ASP A 167 -5.87 -10.96 9.02
CA ASP A 167 -6.40 -11.07 10.37
C ASP A 167 -7.92 -10.89 10.40
N GLU A 168 -8.40 -9.83 9.76
CA GLU A 168 -9.84 -9.58 9.65
C GLU A 168 -10.53 -10.61 8.74
N PHE A 169 -9.92 -10.95 7.60
CA PHE A 169 -10.52 -11.83 6.60
C PHE A 169 -10.72 -13.26 7.13
N GLU A 170 -9.78 -13.75 7.93
CA GLU A 170 -9.79 -15.11 8.51
C GLU A 170 -10.35 -15.16 9.93
N ASN A 171 -10.80 -14.02 10.48
CA ASN A 171 -11.26 -13.88 11.87
C ASN A 171 -10.18 -14.23 12.91
N ILE A 172 -8.91 -13.96 12.60
CA ILE A 172 -7.82 -14.01 13.57
C ILE A 172 -7.91 -12.74 14.44
N PRO A 173 -7.70 -12.82 15.77
CA PRO A 173 -7.69 -11.64 16.62
C PRO A 173 -6.74 -10.54 16.10
N ARG A 174 -7.28 -9.33 15.92
CA ARG A 174 -6.52 -8.18 15.42
C ARG A 174 -5.39 -7.79 16.39
N LEU A 175 -4.25 -7.39 15.85
CA LEU A 175 -3.08 -6.94 16.62
C LEU A 175 -3.28 -5.55 17.28
N LEU A 176 -4.17 -4.73 16.73
CA LEU A 176 -4.57 -3.44 17.28
C LEU A 176 -5.96 -3.54 17.91
N SER A 177 -6.13 -2.91 19.07
CA SER A 177 -7.44 -2.71 19.69
C SER A 177 -8.30 -1.74 18.89
N ASP A 178 -9.62 -1.74 19.13
CA ASP A 178 -10.53 -0.77 18.51
C ASP A 178 -10.15 0.69 18.81
N GLU A 179 -9.60 0.95 20.01
CA GLU A 179 -9.09 2.27 20.40
C GLU A 179 -7.89 2.69 19.55
N GLU A 180 -6.92 1.80 19.38
CA GLU A 180 -5.73 2.06 18.56
C GLU A 180 -6.10 2.24 17.09
N ILE A 181 -7.02 1.43 16.57
CA ILE A 181 -7.55 1.57 15.21
C ILE A 181 -8.25 2.92 15.06
N ARG A 182 -9.04 3.35 16.06
CA ARG A 182 -9.71 4.65 16.02
C ARG A 182 -8.70 5.80 16.02
N SER A 183 -7.72 5.75 16.90
CA SER A 183 -6.63 6.74 17.00
C SER A 183 -5.82 6.85 15.72
N VAL A 184 -5.49 5.72 15.08
CA VAL A 184 -4.80 5.70 13.77
C VAL A 184 -5.62 6.41 12.69
N LYS A 185 -6.93 6.18 12.66
CA LYS A 185 -7.82 6.80 11.68
C LYS A 185 -8.15 8.26 11.98
N GLU A 186 -8.05 8.69 13.24
CA GLU A 186 -8.41 10.05 13.68
C GLU A 186 -7.53 11.14 13.07
N PHE A 187 -6.24 10.90 12.83
CA PHE A 187 -5.39 11.93 12.22
C PHE A 187 -5.89 12.32 10.82
N SER A 188 -6.13 11.34 9.94
CA SER A 188 -6.60 11.60 8.58
C SER A 188 -8.04 12.12 8.58
N ARG A 189 -8.93 11.57 9.43
CA ARG A 189 -10.30 12.05 9.55
C ARG A 189 -10.38 13.47 10.09
N LYS A 190 -9.55 13.85 11.07
CA LYS A 190 -9.54 15.19 11.66
C LYS A 190 -9.38 16.27 10.61
N TRP A 191 -8.42 16.12 9.69
CA TRP A 191 -8.16 17.14 8.67
C TRP A 191 -9.17 17.09 7.53
N VAL A 192 -9.61 15.89 7.13
CA VAL A 192 -10.73 15.73 6.20
C VAL A 192 -11.98 16.40 6.74
N ASP A 193 -12.40 16.09 7.97
CA ASP A 193 -13.57 16.69 8.60
C ASP A 193 -13.37 18.21 8.73
N LYS A 194 -12.22 18.69 9.21
CA LYS A 194 -11.97 20.12 9.38
C LYS A 194 -11.92 20.91 8.07
N ILE A 195 -11.69 20.27 6.92
CA ILE A 195 -11.71 20.89 5.59
C ILE A 195 -13.05 20.63 4.84
N MET A 196 -13.72 19.51 5.08
CA MET A 196 -14.96 19.09 4.38
C MET A 196 -16.24 19.49 5.13
N SER A 197 -16.27 19.49 6.46
CA SER A 197 -17.31 20.20 7.25
C SER A 197 -17.23 21.72 7.05
N SER A 198 -16.04 22.15 6.66
CA SER A 198 -15.62 23.44 6.16
C SER A 198 -16.01 23.67 4.69
N GLY A 199 -16.67 22.70 4.03
CA GLY A 199 -17.05 22.68 2.61
C GLY A 199 -17.95 23.81 2.11
N ASP A 200 -18.08 24.89 2.88
CA ASP A 200 -18.45 26.20 2.41
C ASP A 200 -17.25 26.86 1.70
N PRO A 201 -17.30 27.10 0.37
CA PRO A 201 -16.28 27.90 -0.32
C PRO A 201 -16.07 29.30 0.32
N ALA A 202 -17.00 29.77 1.15
CA ALA A 202 -16.94 31.04 1.87
C ALA A 202 -16.18 31.02 3.21
N LEU A 203 -15.56 29.90 3.63
CA LEU A 203 -14.70 29.94 4.81
C LEU A 203 -13.60 31.00 4.65
N PRO A 204 -13.49 31.96 5.59
CA PRO A 204 -12.51 33.04 5.51
C PRO A 204 -11.10 32.48 5.36
N ALA A 205 -10.27 33.14 4.55
CA ALA A 205 -8.89 32.72 4.31
C ALA A 205 -8.09 32.56 5.61
N GLU A 206 -8.39 33.38 6.62
CA GLU A 206 -7.79 33.35 7.97
C GLU A 206 -8.07 32.05 8.72
N GLU A 207 -9.30 31.50 8.59
CA GLU A 207 -9.67 30.25 9.25
C GLU A 207 -9.01 29.05 8.56
N LYS A 208 -8.94 29.06 7.23
CA LYS A 208 -8.19 28.07 6.45
C LYS A 208 -6.70 28.11 6.79
N GLU A 209 -6.12 29.30 6.91
CA GLU A 209 -4.73 29.48 7.31
C GLU A 209 -4.46 28.89 8.70
N LYS A 210 -5.37 29.10 9.67
CA LYS A 210 -5.27 28.48 10.99
C LYS A 210 -5.28 26.95 10.90
N ILE A 211 -6.15 26.37 10.07
CA ILE A 211 -6.18 24.93 9.84
C ILE A 211 -4.85 24.42 9.29
N TYR A 212 -4.28 25.10 8.29
CA TYR A 212 -2.99 24.75 7.70
C TYR A 212 -1.83 24.84 8.71
N ARG A 213 -1.79 25.89 9.53
CA ARG A 213 -0.77 26.04 10.58
C ARG A 213 -0.87 24.95 11.64
N GLU A 214 -2.08 24.61 12.09
CA GLU A 214 -2.29 23.51 13.02
C GLU A 214 -1.88 22.16 12.40
N TYR A 215 -2.17 21.93 11.12
CA TYR A 215 -1.74 20.73 10.40
C TYR A 215 -0.23 20.57 10.45
N LEU A 216 0.52 21.59 10.06
CA LEU A 216 1.98 21.56 10.08
C LEU A 216 2.53 21.38 11.50
N ALA A 217 1.93 22.03 12.51
CA ALA A 217 2.36 21.89 13.89
C ALA A 217 2.14 20.47 14.45
N GLU A 218 1.07 19.80 14.04
CA GLU A 218 0.81 18.42 14.42
C GLU A 218 1.65 17.43 13.60
N ASN A 219 1.83 17.69 12.31
CA ASN A 219 2.64 16.89 11.41
C ASN A 219 4.11 16.85 11.86
N ALA A 220 4.65 17.98 12.34
CA ALA A 220 6.01 18.08 12.89
C ALA A 220 6.26 17.17 14.10
N LYS A 221 5.21 16.74 14.83
CA LYS A 221 5.34 15.87 16.00
C LYS A 221 5.53 14.40 15.61
N ARG A 222 5.36 14.05 14.33
CA ARG A 222 5.50 12.68 13.84
C ARG A 222 6.97 12.33 13.73
N GLU A 223 7.37 11.18 14.28
CA GLU A 223 8.78 10.74 14.33
C GLU A 223 9.48 10.70 12.96
N ILE A 224 8.73 10.38 11.89
CA ILE A 224 9.28 10.28 10.53
C ILE A 224 9.42 11.64 9.84
N VAL A 225 8.84 12.70 10.41
CA VAL A 225 8.81 14.04 9.82
C VAL A 225 9.96 14.87 10.38
N LYS A 226 10.77 15.42 9.48
CA LYS A 226 11.82 16.40 9.77
C LYS A 226 11.34 17.78 9.33
N THR A 227 11.65 18.80 10.11
CA THR A 227 11.33 20.20 9.78
C THR A 227 12.63 20.97 9.53
N LEU A 228 12.73 21.64 8.38
CA LEU A 228 13.85 22.49 8.00
C LEU A 228 13.66 23.92 8.56
N PRO A 229 14.74 24.73 8.66
CA PRO A 229 14.65 26.11 9.11
C PRO A 229 13.69 26.99 8.28
N SER A 230 13.51 26.68 6.99
CA SER A 230 12.55 27.36 6.11
C SER A 230 11.08 27.09 6.48
N GLY A 231 10.82 26.11 7.34
CA GLY A 231 9.48 25.60 7.64
C GLY A 231 9.04 24.45 6.74
N LEU A 232 9.81 24.11 5.70
CA LEU A 232 9.57 22.90 4.90
C LEU A 232 9.64 21.67 5.81
N GLN A 233 8.62 20.83 5.77
CA GLN A 233 8.65 19.53 6.43
C GLN A 233 8.78 18.43 5.40
N TYR A 234 9.47 17.35 5.74
CA TYR A 234 9.58 16.19 4.87
C TYR A 234 9.67 14.89 5.65
N ALA A 235 9.24 13.81 5.01
CA ALA A 235 9.46 12.44 5.46
C ALA A 235 10.15 11.65 4.33
N VAL A 236 11.16 10.87 4.70
CA VAL A 236 11.81 9.93 3.79
C VAL A 236 10.95 8.67 3.74
N ILE A 237 10.38 8.36 2.57
CA ILE A 237 9.53 7.18 2.37
C ILE A 237 10.38 6.00 1.90
N LYS A 238 11.32 6.27 0.99
CA LYS A 238 12.29 5.32 0.45
C LYS A 238 13.61 6.04 0.25
N GLU A 239 14.68 5.49 0.81
CA GLU A 239 16.01 5.99 0.52
C GLU A 239 16.43 5.58 -0.91
N GLY A 240 17.07 6.51 -1.60
CA GLY A 240 17.68 6.26 -2.91
C GLY A 240 19.09 5.69 -2.73
N SER A 241 19.65 5.17 -3.81
CA SER A 241 21.01 4.62 -3.84
C SER A 241 21.98 5.43 -4.70
N GLY A 242 21.52 6.54 -5.30
CA GLY A 242 22.35 7.39 -6.14
C GLY A 242 23.22 8.36 -5.34
N ASP A 243 24.49 8.49 -5.72
CA ASP A 243 25.42 9.45 -5.09
C ASP A 243 25.16 10.91 -5.49
N LYS A 244 24.34 11.13 -6.53
CA LYS A 244 24.08 12.45 -7.08
C LYS A 244 22.86 13.08 -6.41
N VAL A 245 23.12 14.24 -5.82
CA VAL A 245 22.11 15.15 -5.30
C VAL A 245 21.98 16.32 -6.30
N PRO A 246 20.77 16.66 -6.76
CA PRO A 246 20.58 17.73 -7.72
C PRO A 246 20.91 19.09 -7.08
N ASN A 247 21.18 20.10 -7.90
CA ASN A 247 21.33 21.49 -7.47
C ASN A 247 20.32 22.38 -8.23
N ASP A 248 20.26 23.67 -7.90
CA ASP A 248 19.31 24.62 -8.53
C ASP A 248 19.30 24.61 -10.07
N SER A 249 20.45 24.36 -10.69
CA SER A 249 20.58 24.35 -12.16
C SER A 249 20.22 23.00 -12.80
N THR A 250 19.89 21.99 -12.00
CA THR A 250 19.64 20.63 -12.47
C THR A 250 18.22 20.47 -12.99
N THR A 251 18.09 19.78 -14.13
CA THR A 251 16.81 19.19 -14.56
C THR A 251 16.66 17.81 -13.94
N VAL A 252 15.57 17.62 -13.20
CA VAL A 252 15.21 16.36 -12.56
C VAL A 252 14.04 15.71 -13.30
N LYS A 253 14.04 14.38 -13.34
CA LYS A 253 12.92 13.57 -13.80
C LYS A 253 12.26 12.92 -12.60
N VAL A 254 10.98 13.17 -12.39
CA VAL A 254 10.26 12.74 -11.20
C VAL A 254 8.91 12.12 -11.55
N ASP A 255 8.51 11.14 -10.76
CA ASP A 255 7.09 10.85 -10.57
C ASP A 255 6.60 11.58 -9.34
N TYR A 256 5.43 12.21 -9.43
CA TYR A 256 4.93 13.01 -8.33
C TYR A 256 3.42 13.06 -8.23
N ARG A 257 2.98 13.50 -7.05
CA ARG A 257 1.60 13.88 -6.76
C ARG A 257 1.56 15.10 -5.90
N ALA A 258 0.53 15.90 -6.12
CA ALA A 258 0.26 17.10 -5.38
C ALA A 258 -1.15 16.99 -4.78
N LEU A 259 -1.20 17.02 -3.46
CA LEU A 259 -2.38 16.78 -2.64
C LEU A 259 -2.64 17.99 -1.73
N PHE A 260 -3.90 18.24 -1.42
CA PHE A 260 -4.28 19.06 -0.27
C PHE A 260 -4.16 18.26 1.03
N ILE A 261 -4.21 18.95 2.18
CA ILE A 261 -4.13 18.30 3.50
C ILE A 261 -5.33 17.39 3.82
N ASP A 262 -6.41 17.49 3.04
CA ASP A 262 -7.58 16.61 3.09
C ASP A 262 -7.42 15.36 2.18
N GLY A 263 -6.28 15.21 1.52
CA GLY A 263 -5.96 14.10 0.63
C GLY A 263 -6.48 14.23 -0.80
N ARG A 264 -7.23 15.28 -1.15
CA ARG A 264 -7.66 15.51 -2.54
C ARG A 264 -6.45 15.84 -3.42
N GLU A 265 -6.32 15.13 -4.53
CA GLU A 265 -5.25 15.33 -5.52
C GLU A 265 -5.63 16.41 -6.55
N PHE A 266 -4.77 17.41 -6.73
CA PHE A 266 -4.97 18.48 -7.72
C PHE A 266 -3.98 18.43 -8.89
N ASP A 267 -2.83 17.77 -8.77
CA ASP A 267 -1.90 17.55 -9.88
C ASP A 267 -1.09 16.25 -9.67
N SER A 268 -0.69 15.59 -10.76
CA SER A 268 0.01 14.29 -10.72
C SER A 268 0.65 13.94 -12.08
N SER A 269 1.86 13.35 -12.05
CA SER A 269 2.49 12.79 -13.26
C SER A 269 1.74 11.54 -13.75
N PHE A 270 1.16 10.77 -12.84
CA PHE A 270 0.41 9.55 -13.15
C PHE A 270 -0.85 9.84 -13.97
N LYS A 271 -1.56 10.94 -13.66
CA LYS A 271 -2.70 11.42 -14.47
C LYS A 271 -2.30 11.75 -15.92
N LYS A 272 -1.03 12.15 -16.12
CA LYS A 272 -0.46 12.49 -17.42
C LYS A 272 0.16 11.26 -18.12
N GLY A 273 0.21 10.10 -17.45
CA GLY A 273 0.68 8.83 -17.99
C GLY A 273 2.20 8.71 -18.17
N GLN A 274 2.97 9.70 -17.73
CA GLN A 274 4.43 9.70 -17.86
C GLN A 274 5.11 10.57 -16.78
N PRO A 275 6.36 10.26 -16.41
CA PRO A 275 7.13 11.11 -15.50
C PRO A 275 7.29 12.54 -16.02
N ALA A 276 7.43 13.48 -15.09
CA ALA A 276 7.60 14.90 -15.40
C ALA A 276 9.06 15.32 -15.27
N GLU A 277 9.47 16.28 -16.10
CA GLU A 277 10.80 16.87 -16.05
C GLU A 277 10.71 18.34 -15.65
N PHE A 278 11.49 18.71 -14.64
CA PHE A 278 11.53 20.06 -14.10
C PHE A 278 12.95 20.54 -13.88
N MET A 279 13.23 21.79 -14.22
CA MET A 279 14.46 22.44 -13.79
C MET A 279 14.25 23.07 -12.41
N LEU A 280 15.08 22.71 -11.42
CA LEU A 280 14.83 23.04 -10.01
C LEU A 280 14.72 24.54 -9.73
N LYS A 281 15.41 25.41 -10.49
CA LYS A 281 15.27 26.86 -10.34
C LYS A 281 13.90 27.44 -10.75
N TYR A 282 13.06 26.68 -11.44
CA TYR A 282 11.75 27.14 -11.95
C TYR A 282 10.55 26.51 -11.24
N VAL A 283 10.77 25.68 -10.22
CA VAL A 283 9.69 25.12 -9.38
C VAL A 283 9.53 25.92 -8.09
N ILE A 284 8.46 25.63 -7.34
CA ILE A 284 8.19 26.27 -6.05
C ILE A 284 9.37 26.10 -5.07
N ALA A 285 9.56 27.08 -4.17
CA ALA A 285 10.72 27.11 -3.28
C ALA A 285 10.88 25.84 -2.43
N GLY A 286 9.76 25.26 -1.97
CA GLY A 286 9.76 24.01 -1.22
C GLY A 286 10.26 22.81 -2.02
N TRP A 287 9.98 22.74 -3.33
CA TRP A 287 10.55 21.70 -4.21
C TRP A 287 12.02 21.96 -4.48
N ARG A 288 12.39 23.22 -4.76
CA ARG A 288 13.78 23.59 -4.97
C ARG A 288 14.64 23.18 -3.78
N GLU A 289 14.21 23.47 -2.56
CA GLU A 289 14.92 23.06 -1.34
C GLU A 289 14.84 21.55 -1.09
N GLY A 290 13.63 20.97 -1.13
CA GLY A 290 13.40 19.58 -0.74
C GLY A 290 14.05 18.55 -1.67
N ILE A 291 14.02 18.77 -2.99
CA ILE A 291 14.58 17.82 -3.96
C ILE A 291 16.11 17.81 -3.90
N GLN A 292 16.75 18.88 -3.44
CA GLN A 292 18.20 18.90 -3.15
C GLN A 292 18.58 18.09 -1.92
N LEU A 293 17.62 17.46 -1.22
CA LEU A 293 17.89 16.48 -0.18
C LEU A 293 17.79 15.04 -0.70
N MET A 294 17.32 14.85 -1.94
CA MET A 294 17.03 13.55 -2.51
C MET A 294 18.22 13.00 -3.30
N SER A 295 18.43 11.69 -3.17
CA SER A 295 19.23 10.88 -4.08
C SER A 295 18.34 10.22 -5.15
N VAL A 296 18.91 9.91 -6.31
CA VAL A 296 18.19 9.16 -7.35
C VAL A 296 17.70 7.81 -6.80
N GLY A 297 16.44 7.48 -7.12
CA GLY A 297 15.69 6.32 -6.64
C GLY A 297 14.99 6.53 -5.30
N SER A 298 15.17 7.69 -4.66
CA SER A 298 14.50 8.01 -3.40
C SER A 298 13.06 8.44 -3.63
N LYS A 299 12.21 8.19 -2.64
CA LYS A 299 10.84 8.71 -2.57
C LYS A 299 10.66 9.49 -1.29
N TYR A 300 10.31 10.76 -1.41
CA TYR A 300 10.13 11.68 -0.29
C TYR A 300 8.69 12.19 -0.30
N LYS A 301 8.21 12.55 0.88
CA LYS A 301 6.96 13.29 1.05
C LYS A 301 7.28 14.65 1.63
N PHE A 302 6.86 15.71 0.96
CA PHE A 302 7.06 17.09 1.37
C PHE A 302 5.72 17.67 1.85
N PHE A 303 5.75 18.39 2.96
CA PHE A 303 4.63 19.17 3.46
C PHE A 303 5.07 20.63 3.41
N VAL A 304 4.57 21.33 2.38
CA VAL A 304 5.08 22.61 1.94
C VAL A 304 4.15 23.71 2.46
N PRO A 305 4.60 24.57 3.39
CA PRO A 305 3.83 25.72 3.82
C PRO A 305 3.61 26.68 2.64
N ALA A 306 2.57 27.50 2.69
CA ALA A 306 2.17 28.35 1.58
C ALA A 306 3.28 29.31 1.13
N GLU A 307 4.09 29.81 2.06
CA GLU A 307 5.23 30.69 1.83
C GLU A 307 6.32 30.04 0.95
N LEU A 308 6.37 28.70 0.91
CA LEU A 308 7.26 27.92 0.05
C LEU A 308 6.55 27.31 -1.17
N ALA A 309 5.26 27.63 -1.36
CA ALA A 309 4.40 27.18 -2.45
C ALA A 309 3.83 28.39 -3.23
N TYR A 310 2.50 28.56 -3.26
CA TYR A 310 1.80 29.60 -4.03
C TYR A 310 1.36 30.81 -3.19
N GLY A 311 1.74 30.85 -1.91
CA GLY A 311 1.55 32.01 -1.03
C GLY A 311 0.11 32.45 -0.83
N LYS A 312 -0.06 33.74 -0.55
CA LYS A 312 -1.35 34.39 -0.26
C LYS A 312 -2.30 34.44 -1.45
N GLU A 313 -1.74 34.45 -2.67
CA GLU A 313 -2.56 34.54 -3.88
C GLU A 313 -3.12 33.17 -4.30
N GLY A 314 -2.41 32.09 -3.98
CA GLY A 314 -2.75 30.77 -4.50
C GLY A 314 -2.43 30.65 -6.00
N LEU A 315 -3.03 29.67 -6.66
CA LEU A 315 -2.89 29.44 -8.10
C LEU A 315 -4.10 28.68 -8.64
N GLN A 316 -4.92 29.28 -9.51
CA GLN A 316 -6.10 28.66 -10.15
C GLN A 316 -6.90 27.70 -9.25
N ASP A 317 -6.53 26.42 -9.17
CA ASP A 317 -7.18 25.37 -8.39
C ASP A 317 -6.63 25.23 -6.94
N VAL A 318 -5.58 25.96 -6.59
CA VAL A 318 -4.95 26.02 -5.27
C VAL A 318 -5.38 27.29 -4.53
N PRO A 319 -6.06 27.15 -3.38
CA PRO A 319 -6.50 28.30 -2.59
C PRO A 319 -5.35 29.16 -2.03
N PRO A 320 -5.62 30.44 -1.73
CA PRO A 320 -4.79 31.28 -0.87
C PRO A 320 -4.29 30.56 0.39
N ASN A 321 -3.03 30.77 0.73
CA ASN A 321 -2.38 30.27 1.95
C ASN A 321 -2.40 28.73 2.12
N ALA A 322 -2.69 27.97 1.06
CA ALA A 322 -2.77 26.52 1.15
C ALA A 322 -1.41 25.88 1.52
N THR A 323 -1.43 25.03 2.55
CA THR A 323 -0.38 24.02 2.74
C THR A 323 -0.61 22.86 1.78
N LEU A 324 0.45 22.47 1.08
CA LEU A 324 0.39 21.44 0.05
C LEU A 324 1.25 20.25 0.45
N ILE A 325 0.81 19.08 0.04
CA ILE A 325 1.52 17.82 0.28
C ILE A 325 1.99 17.31 -1.08
N PHE A 326 3.27 17.00 -1.19
CA PHE A 326 3.84 16.41 -2.39
C PHE A 326 4.46 15.07 -2.08
N GLU A 327 4.13 14.05 -2.86
CA GLU A 327 4.89 12.81 -2.91
C GLU A 327 5.73 12.84 -4.17
N VAL A 328 7.04 12.65 -4.03
CA VAL A 328 7.99 12.79 -5.13
C VAL A 328 8.93 11.60 -5.12
N GLU A 329 9.02 10.88 -6.22
CA GLU A 329 10.06 9.89 -6.49
C GLU A 329 11.04 10.47 -7.52
N LEU A 330 12.31 10.58 -7.14
CA LEU A 330 13.35 11.09 -8.02
C LEU A 330 13.88 9.95 -8.90
N LEU A 331 13.50 9.95 -10.17
CA LEU A 331 13.82 8.86 -11.09
C LEU A 331 15.19 9.04 -11.74
N ASP A 332 15.52 10.28 -12.11
CA ASP A 332 16.79 10.59 -12.75
C ASP A 332 17.16 12.07 -12.60
N ILE A 333 18.44 12.36 -12.82
CA ILE A 333 19.02 13.69 -12.87
C ILE A 333 19.70 13.85 -14.23
N ALA A 334 19.20 14.77 -15.05
CA ALA A 334 19.85 15.09 -16.31
C ALA A 334 21.26 15.63 -16.05
N LYS A 335 22.25 15.16 -16.82
CA LYS A 335 23.56 15.81 -16.88
C LYS A 335 23.36 17.16 -17.56
N ASN A 336 23.67 18.24 -16.86
CA ASN A 336 23.80 19.56 -17.48
C ASN A 336 24.78 19.42 -18.67
N GLN A 337 24.35 19.84 -19.87
CA GLN A 337 25.23 19.97 -21.04
C GLN A 337 26.28 21.05 -20.82
#